data_AF-A0A2B5JES2-F1
#
_entry.id   AF-A0A2B5JES2-F1
#
_cell.length_a   1.000
_cell.length_b   1.000
_cell.length_c   1.000
_cell.angle_alpha   90.00
_cell.angle_beta   90.00
_cell.angle_gamma   90.00
#
_symmetry.space_group_name_H-M   'P 1'
#
loop_
_entity.id
_entity.type
_entity.pdbx_description
1 polymer ?
#
loop_
_entity_poly.entity_id
_entity_poly.type
_entity_poly.pdbx_seq_one_letter_code
_entity_poly.pdbx_strand_id
1 'polypeptide(L)' 'YCDGINGAYKGSINSKKPLTVFFRKEGWIDIGGNSWAPEKHFDIVDIR' A
#
# COMPACT_ATOMS: atom_id res chain seq x y z
N TYR A 1 -0.01 5.14 5.25
CA TYR A 1 0.77 3.91 5.18
C TYR A 1 1.53 3.74 6.49
N CYS A 2 1.89 2.50 6.81
CA CYS A 2 2.43 2.08 8.09
C CYS A 2 3.71 1.23 7.88
N ASP A 3 4.49 1.04 8.94
CA ASP A 3 5.73 0.23 8.93
C ASP A 3 5.49 -1.29 9.02
N GLY A 4 4.39 -1.75 8.41
CA GLY A 4 3.88 -3.11 8.55
C GLY A 4 2.36 -3.14 8.55
N ILE A 5 1.80 -4.34 8.42
CA ILE A 5 0.36 -4.60 8.60
C ILE A 5 -0.02 -4.25 10.04
N ASN A 6 -0.98 -3.34 10.21
CA ASN A 6 -1.36 -2.77 11.52
C ASN A 6 -0.17 -2.18 12.32
N GLY A 7 0.92 -1.82 11.64
CA GLY A 7 2.12 -1.25 12.25
C GLY A 7 1.99 0.24 12.56
N ALA A 8 3.09 0.82 13.04
CA ALA A 8 3.16 2.25 13.35
C ALA A 8 2.91 3.11 12.10
N TYR A 9 2.17 4.22 12.27
CA TYR A 9 1.89 5.17 11.22
C TYR A 9 3.18 5.86 10.75
N LYS A 10 3.44 5.85 9.44
CA LYS A 10 4.60 6.53 8.82
C LYS A 10 4.21 7.81 8.09
N GLY A 11 3.00 7.86 7.53
CA GLY A 11 2.58 9.01 6.73
C GLY A 11 1.35 8.75 5.85
N SER A 12 0.98 9.76 5.07
CA SER A 12 -0.14 9.72 4.12
C SER A 12 0.37 9.73 2.68
N ILE A 13 -0.43 9.20 1.76
CA ILE A 13 -0.17 9.26 0.32
C ILE A 13 -1.13 10.29 -0.26
N ASN A 14 -0.59 11.43 -0.70
CA ASN A 14 -1.40 12.53 -1.24
C ASN A 14 -1.25 12.67 -2.76
N SER A 15 -0.36 11.86 -3.36
CA SER A 15 -0.14 11.82 -4.80
C SER A 15 -1.26 11.02 -5.48
N LYS A 16 -1.73 11.52 -6.64
CA LYS A 16 -2.65 10.79 -7.52
C LYS A 16 -1.93 9.89 -8.54
N LYS A 17 -0.59 9.84 -8.51
CA LYS A 17 0.18 8.99 -9.42
C LYS A 17 -0.01 7.51 -9.04
N PRO A 18 -0.03 6.59 -10.01
CA PRO A 18 -0.04 5.16 -9.73
C PRO A 18 1.14 4.76 -8.86
N LEU A 19 0.92 3.77 -7.99
CA LEU A 19 1.94 3.16 -7.15
C LEU A 19 2.14 1.72 -7.61
N THR A 20 3.39 1.27 -7.60
CA THR A 20 3.70 -0.14 -7.78
C THR A 20 3.31 -0.90 -6.51
N VAL A 21 2.55 -1.97 -6.67
CA VAL A 21 2.24 -2.91 -5.59
C VAL A 21 3.25 -4.06 -5.65
N PHE A 22 4.04 -4.23 -4.60
CA PHE A 22 5.06 -5.28 -4.51
C PHE A 22 4.53 -6.56 -3.87
N PHE A 23 3.62 -6.43 -2.90
CA PHE A 23 3.01 -7.57 -2.22
C PHE A 23 1.58 -7.23 -1.79
N ARG A 24 0.72 -8.24 -1.71
CA ARG A 24 -0.65 -8.11 -1.19
C ARG A 24 -0.86 -9.16 -0.12
N LYS A 25 -1.37 -8.76 1.05
CA LYS A 25 -1.65 -9.66 2.16
C LYS A 25 -2.72 -9.09 3.08
N GLU A 26 -3.73 -9.89 3.41
CA GLU A 26 -4.73 -9.59 4.44
C GLU A 26 -5.42 -8.21 4.28
N GLY A 27 -5.66 -7.78 3.04
CA GLY A 27 -6.26 -6.47 2.75
C GLY A 27 -5.29 -5.29 2.84
N TRP A 28 -3.98 -5.56 2.81
CA TRP A 28 -2.92 -4.56 2.73
C TRP A 28 -2.06 -4.76 1.49
N ILE A 29 -1.53 -3.66 0.99
CA ILE A 29 -0.57 -3.60 -0.11
C ILE A 29 0.77 -3.07 0.39
N ASP A 30 1.86 -3.74 0.01
CA ASP A 30 3.22 -3.19 0.16
C ASP A 30 3.53 -2.31 -1.05
N ILE A 31 3.79 -1.03 -0.79
CA ILE A 31 4.14 -0.01 -1.78
C ILE A 31 5.65 0.27 -1.83
N GLY A 32 6.45 -0.59 -1.19
CA GLY A 32 7.91 -0.59 -1.22
C GLY A 32 8.56 -0.10 0.08
N GLY A 33 9.74 -0.64 0.38
CA GLY A 33 10.51 -0.27 1.57
C GLY A 33 9.79 -0.58 2.89
N ASN A 34 9.10 -1.73 2.94
CA ASN A 34 8.27 -2.16 4.07
C ASN A 34 7.22 -1.10 4.45
N SER A 35 6.54 -0.54 3.44
CA SER A 35 5.50 0.47 3.63
C SER A 35 4.17 -0.11 3.22
N TRP A 36 3.28 -0.27 4.18
CA TRP A 36 2.02 -0.98 3.98
C TRP A 36 0.84 0.00 4.01
N ALA A 37 -0.05 -0.11 3.04
CA ALA A 37 -1.27 0.69 2.97
C ALA A 37 -2.52 -0.22 2.91
N PRO A 38 -3.66 0.18 3.52
CA PRO A 38 -4.88 -0.60 3.38
C PRO A 38 -5.35 -0.60 1.92
N GLU A 39 -5.60 -1.79 1.39
CA GLU A 39 -5.96 -2.02 -0.01
C GLU A 39 -7.23 -1.27 -0.42
N LYS A 40 -8.22 -1.17 0.48
CA LYS A 40 -9.53 -0.52 0.27
C LYS A 40 -9.49 0.96 -0.17
N HIS A 41 -8.31 1.60 -0.13
CA HIS A 41 -8.13 3.00 -0.53
C HIS A 41 -7.64 3.15 -1.98
N PHE A 42 -7.45 2.05 -2.70
CA PHE A 42 -6.88 2.05 -4.04
C PHE A 42 -7.75 1.25 -5.01
N ASP A 43 -7.85 1.76 -6.23
CA ASP A 43 -8.26 0.96 -7.37
C ASP A 43 -7.05 0.14 -7.85
N ILE A 44 -7.11 -1.18 -7.73
CA ILE A 44 -6.02 -2.08 -8.14
C ILE A 44 -6.26 -2.59 -9.55
N VAL A 45 -5.24 -2.43 -10.39
CA VAL A 45 -5.19 -3.00 -11.73
C VAL A 45 -4.12 -4.09 -11.76
N ASP A 46 -4.54 -5.35 -11.80
CA ASP A 46 -3.64 -6.48 -12.02
C ASP A 46 -3.32 -6.57 -13.51
N ILE A 47 -2.10 -6.19 -13.87
CA ILE A 47 -1.59 -6.31 -15.24
C ILE A 47 -0.98 -7.70 -15.36
N ARG A 48 -1.66 -8.58 -16.11
CA ARG A 48 -1.18 -9.94 -16.45
C ARG A 48 -0.18 -9.90 -17.58
#